data_AF-A0A7J9GM59-F1
#
_entry.id   AF-A0A7J9GM59-F1
#
_cell.length_a   1.000
_cell.length_b   1.000
_cell.length_c   1.000
_cell.angle_alpha   90.00
_cell.angle_beta   90.00
_cell.angle_gamma   90.00
#
_symmetry.space_group_name_H-M   'P 1'
#
loop_
_entity.id
_entity.type
_entity.pdbx_description
1 polymer ?
#
loop_
_entity_poly.entity_id
_entity_poly.type
_entity_poly.pdbx_seq_one_letter_code
_entity_poly.pdbx_strand_id
1 'polypeptide(L)' 'MLRNQNGSWILGYNHCLGKYSAFDAELLDILDGILILLSKGFNKATIQIDNLEVVKLCM' A
#
# COMPACT_ATOMS: atom_id res chain seq x y z
N MET A 1 3.23 1.93 -3.64
CA MET A 1 3.73 1.89 -5.05
C MET A 1 3.31 0.60 -5.76
N LEU A 2 2.95 0.64 -7.05
CA LEU A 2 2.44 -0.51 -7.81
C LEU A 2 3.46 -1.02 -8.83
N ARG A 3 3.69 -2.35 -8.81
CA ARG A 3 4.54 -3.07 -9.76
C ARG A 3 3.76 -4.18 -10.44
N ASN A 4 4.14 -4.54 -11.66
CA ASN A 4 3.65 -5.74 -12.32
C ASN A 4 4.41 -6.99 -11.82
N GLN A 5 3.99 -8.16 -12.30
CA GLN A 5 4.61 -9.44 -11.97
C GLN A 5 6.09 -9.58 -12.39
N ASN A 6 6.57 -8.73 -13.30
CA ASN A 6 7.98 -8.68 -13.73
C ASN A 6 8.79 -7.68 -12.88
N GLY A 7 8.20 -7.09 -11.84
CA GLY A 7 8.82 -6.07 -11.00
C GLY A 7 8.88 -4.67 -11.63
N SER A 8 8.36 -4.49 -12.85
CA SER A 8 8.33 -3.18 -13.51
C SER A 8 7.33 -2.26 -12.82
N TRP A 9 7.72 -1.00 -12.63
CA TRP A 9 6.84 0.03 -12.10
C TRP A 9 5.65 0.26 -13.03
N ILE A 10 4.44 0.23 -12.47
CA ILE A 10 3.21 0.64 -13.17
C ILE A 10 2.83 2.05 -12.75
N LEU A 11 2.86 2.32 -11.43
CA LEU A 11 2.38 3.57 -10.86
C LEU A 11 3.01 3.83 -9.48
N GLY A 12 3.41 5.07 -9.24
CA GLY A 12 3.64 5.60 -7.90
C GLY A 12 2.42 6.41 -7.44
N TYR A 13 2.12 6.39 -6.14
CA TYR A 13 1.14 7.26 -5.52
C TYR A 13 1.74 7.86 -4.25
N ASN A 14 1.21 9.01 -3.83
CA ASN A 14 1.58 9.67 -2.60
C ASN A 14 0.33 10.32 -1.98
N HIS A 15 0.30 10.38 -0.66
CA HIS A 15 -0.75 11.06 0.09
C HIS A 15 -0.08 11.91 1.18
N CYS A 16 -0.36 13.21 1.18
CA CYS A 16 0.11 14.10 2.24
C CYS A 16 -0.79 13.94 3.48
N LEU A 17 -0.31 13.19 4.47
CA LEU A 17 -1.08 12.84 5.66
C LEU A 17 -1.03 13.92 6.76
N GLY A 18 -0.05 14.82 6.77
CA GLY A 18 0.13 15.77 7.88
C GLY A 18 0.76 15.08 9.10
N LYS A 19 0.22 15.27 10.31
CA LYS A 19 0.78 14.69 11.55
C LYS A 19 0.10 13.35 11.90
N TYR A 20 0.81 12.27 11.65
CA TYR A 20 0.43 10.90 12.01
C TYR A 20 1.63 10.17 12.64
N SER A 21 1.35 9.08 13.37
CA SER A 21 2.41 8.14 13.74
C SER A 21 2.89 7.39 12.50
N ALA A 22 4.10 6.82 12.53
CA ALA A 22 4.60 6.00 11.43
C ALA A 22 3.67 4.80 11.16
N PHE A 23 3.19 4.16 12.24
CA PHE A 23 2.25 3.04 12.17
C PHE A 23 0.93 3.40 11.47
N ASP A 24 0.30 4.52 11.88
CA ASP A 24 -0.96 4.96 11.27
C ASP A 24 -0.75 5.38 9.81
N ALA A 25 0.38 6.03 9.51
CA ALA A 25 0.70 6.48 8.16
C ALA A 25 0.85 5.29 7.19
N GLU A 26 1.46 4.20 7.63
CA GLU A 26 1.60 3.00 6.82
C GLU A 26 0.27 2.26 6.61
N LEU A 27 -0.59 2.19 7.62
CA LEU A 27 -1.94 1.62 7.46
C LEU A 27 -2.76 2.40 6.44
N LEU A 28 -2.65 3.73 6.44
CA LEU A 28 -3.28 4.59 5.45
C LEU A 28 -2.68 4.39 4.06
N ASP A 29 -1.35 4.26 3.94
CA ASP A 29 -0.69 3.98 2.66
C ASP A 29 -1.13 2.63 2.05
N ILE A 30 -1.36 1.61 2.88
CA ILE A 30 -1.92 0.31 2.48
C ILE A 30 -3.36 0.48 1.98
N LEU A 31 -4.20 1.20 2.74
CA LEU A 31 -5.59 1.47 2.36
C LEU A 31 -5.68 2.19 1.02
N ASP A 32 -4.88 3.24 0.83
CA ASP A 32 -4.81 4.01 -0.42
C ASP A 32 -4.38 3.10 -1.58
N GLY A 33 -3.36 2.25 -1.36
CA GLY A 33 -2.90 1.27 -2.33
C GLY A 33 -4.00 0.28 -2.75
N ILE A 34 -4.78 -0.24 -1.79
CA ILE A 34 -5.90 -1.14 -2.04
C ILE A 34 -7.01 -0.44 -2.84
N LEU A 35 -7.38 0.78 -2.46
CA LEU A 35 -8.41 1.55 -3.18
C LEU A 35 -7.99 1.84 -4.63
N ILE A 36 -6.72 2.17 -4.85
CA ILE A 36 -6.17 2.37 -6.20
C ILE A 36 -6.23 1.06 -7.00
N LEU A 37 -5.86 -0.08 -6.41
CA LEU A 37 -5.94 -1.38 -7.07
C LEU A 37 -7.37 -1.75 -7.47
N LEU A 38 -8.32 -1.59 -6.54
CA LEU A 38 -9.74 -1.85 -6.79
C LEU A 38 -10.29 -0.95 -7.89
N SER A 39 -9.95 0.34 -7.88
CA SER A 39 -10.38 1.30 -8.91
C SER A 39 -9.88 0.93 -10.32
N LYS A 40 -8.79 0.15 -10.41
CA LYS A 40 -8.22 -0.35 -11.66
C LYS A 40 -8.72 -1.75 -12.04
N GLY A 41 -9.64 -2.33 -11.26
CA GLY A 41 -10.22 -3.64 -11.54
C GLY A 41 -9.35 -4.83 -11.11
N PHE A 42 -8.31 -4.60 -10.29
CA PHE A 42 -7.54 -5.71 -9.74
C PHE A 42 -8.29 -6.33 -8.56
N ASN A 43 -8.39 -7.67 -8.56
CA ASN A 43 -9.00 -8.45 -7.47
C ASN A 43 -7.98 -9.25 -6.64
N LYS A 44 -6.71 -9.21 -7.03
CA LYS A 44 -5.60 -9.89 -6.35
C LYS A 44 -4.34 -9.06 -6.46
N ALA A 45 -3.67 -8.87 -5.33
CA ALA A 45 -2.37 -8.22 -5.25
C ALA A 45 -1.56 -8.78 -4.08
N THR A 46 -0.24 -8.67 -4.19
CA THR A 46 0.69 -8.91 -3.08
C THR A 46 1.10 -7.57 -2.53
N ILE A 47 0.82 -7.33 -1.25
CA ILE A 47 1.24 -6.11 -0.55
C ILE A 47 2.58 -6.42 0.13
N GLN A 48 3.57 -5.56 -0.07
CA GLN A 48 4.87 -5.64 0.57
C GLN A 48 4.95 -4.49 1.58
N ILE A 49 5.20 -4.84 2.84
CA ILE A 49 5.25 -3.92 3.98
C ILE A 49 6.56 -4.19 4.70
N ASP A 50 7.32 -3.14 5.00
CA ASP A 50 8.61 -3.22 5.68
C ASP A 50 8.52 -3.10 7.20
N ASN A 51 7.37 -2.70 7.74
CA ASN A 51 7.10 -2.63 9.16
C ASN A 51 6.46 -3.91 9.72
N LEU A 52 7.16 -4.52 10.68
CA LEU A 52 6.74 -5.76 11.29
C LEU A 52 5.45 -5.62 12.14
N GLU A 53 5.20 -4.47 12.76
CA GLU A 53 3.99 -4.25 13.56
C GLU A 53 2.74 -4.20 12.66
N VAL A 54 2.85 -3.52 11.53
CA VAL A 54 1.77 -3.45 10.53
C VAL A 54 1.52 -4.82 9.89
N VAL A 55 2.59 -5.56 9.56
CA VAL A 55 2.48 -6.95 9.10
C VAL A 55 1.72 -7.84 10.09
N LYS A 56 2.05 -7.74 11.39
CA LYS A 56 1.37 -8.51 12.45
C LYS A 56 -0.10 -8.15 12.63
N LEU A 57 -0.51 -6.93 12.27
CA LEU A 57 -1.91 -6.54 12.32
C LEU A 57 -2.72 -7.10 11.13
N CYS A 58 -2.10 -7.16 9.96
CA CYS A 58 -2.76 -7.54 8.70
C CYS A 58 -2.75 -9.06 8.41
N MET A 59 -1.96 -9.85 9.15
CA MET A 59 -1.90 -11.32 9.06
C MET A 59 -2.63 -11.98 10.21
#